data_AF-A0A661ZY07-F1
#
_entry.id   AF-A0A661ZY07-F1
#
_cell.length_a   1.000
_cell.length_b   1.000
_cell.length_c   1.000
_cell.angle_alpha   90.00
_cell.angle_beta   90.00
_cell.angle_gamma   90.00
#
_symmetry.space_group_name_H-M   'P 1'
#
loop_
_entity.id
_entity.type
_entity.pdbx_description
1 polymer ?
#
loop_
_entity_poly.entity_id
_entity_poly.type
_entity_poly.pdbx_seq_one_letter_code
_entity_poly.pdbx_strand_id
1 'polypeptide(L)'
;MLPKIEKAVFIISFIIAGLILIESLQSQNTGINKYNGSEKIKELIRMAELHLDNKLDTSLVFGKQAIKLSIEQDFPKYQYQAAKIVADAWFYKDSLSKAIDYYIMAADIIKKIKGENSEEYASRISDI
;
A
#
# COMPACT_ATOMS: atom_id res chain seq x y z
N MET A 1 32.99 15.14 -21.34
CA MET A 1 32.85 13.79 -21.95
C MET A 1 33.41 12.78 -20.97
N LEU A 2 32.58 11.99 -20.28
CA LEU A 2 33.08 10.92 -19.41
C LEU A 2 33.86 9.89 -20.26
N PRO A 3 35.09 9.49 -19.88
CA PRO A 3 35.86 8.45 -20.56
C PRO A 3 35.05 7.15 -20.66
N LYS A 4 35.27 6.37 -21.73
CA LYS A 4 34.47 5.17 -22.05
C LYS A 4 34.36 4.16 -20.89
N ILE A 5 35.37 4.12 -20.04
CA ILE A 5 35.45 3.21 -18.87
C ILE A 5 34.47 3.65 -17.77
N GLU A 6 34.37 4.94 -17.48
CA GLU A 6 33.46 5.45 -16.43
C GLU A 6 31.98 5.26 -16.80
N LYS A 7 31.65 5.36 -18.10
CA LYS A 7 30.29 5.04 -18.58
C LYS A 7 29.95 3.57 -18.41
N ALA A 8 30.91 2.67 -18.65
CA ALA A 8 30.70 1.24 -18.47
C ALA A 8 30.49 0.86 -17.00
N VAL A 9 31.28 1.43 -16.09
CA VAL A 9 31.14 1.23 -14.64
C VAL A 9 29.77 1.72 -14.15
N PHE A 10 29.34 2.92 -14.59
CA PHE A 10 28.03 3.47 -14.22
C PHE A 10 26.87 2.57 -14.66
N ILE A 11 26.91 2.04 -15.90
CA ILE A 11 25.88 1.13 -16.42
C ILE A 11 25.84 -0.17 -15.60
N ILE A 12 27.01 -0.75 -15.30
CA ILE A 12 27.11 -1.98 -14.51
C ILE A 12 26.55 -1.77 -13.10
N SER A 13 26.89 -0.66 -12.44
CA SER A 13 26.34 -0.33 -11.11
C SER A 13 24.83 -0.19 -11.11
N PHE A 14 24.25 0.40 -12.16
CA PHE A 14 22.80 0.57 -12.29
C PHE A 14 22.08 -0.78 -12.48
N ILE A 15 22.68 -1.68 -13.26
CA ILE A 15 22.15 -3.04 -13.47
C ILE A 15 22.19 -3.85 -12.17
N ILE A 16 23.31 -3.79 -11.43
CA ILE A 16 23.45 -4.50 -10.15
C ILE A 16 22.44 -3.97 -9.13
N ALA A 17 22.30 -2.64 -8.99
CA ALA A 17 21.30 -2.04 -8.11
C ALA A 17 19.87 -2.46 -8.49
N GLY A 18 19.57 -2.53 -9.79
CA GLY A 18 18.30 -3.04 -10.31
C GLY A 18 18.04 -4.50 -9.94
N LEU A 19 19.04 -5.38 -10.08
CA LEU A 19 18.91 -6.80 -9.71
C LEU A 19 18.65 -6.98 -8.20
N ILE A 20 19.42 -6.28 -7.35
CA ILE A 20 19.25 -6.34 -5.89
C ILE A 20 17.83 -5.88 -5.50
N LEU A 21 17.32 -4.84 -6.14
CA LEU A 21 15.96 -4.36 -5.90
C LEU A 21 14.92 -5.43 -6.28
N ILE A 22 15.07 -6.07 -7.44
CA ILE A 22 14.16 -7.14 -7.92
C ILE A 22 14.18 -8.34 -6.96
N GLU A 23 15.35 -8.79 -6.51
CA GLU A 23 15.47 -9.90 -5.56
C GLU A 23 14.82 -9.57 -4.22
N SER A 24 14.97 -8.33 -3.72
CA SER A 24 14.32 -7.91 -2.48
C SER A 24 12.79 -7.92 -2.59
N LEU A 25 12.26 -7.52 -3.75
CA LEU A 25 10.83 -7.55 -4.04
C LEU A 25 10.32 -8.99 -4.15
N GLN A 26 11.06 -9.87 -4.84
CA GLN A 26 10.72 -11.28 -4.97
C GLN A 26 10.75 -12.01 -3.62
N SER A 27 11.74 -11.75 -2.78
CA SER A 27 11.87 -12.33 -1.43
C SER A 27 10.72 -11.94 -0.50
N GLN A 28 10.26 -10.67 -0.56
CA GLN A 28 9.07 -10.27 0.18
C GLN A 28 7.79 -10.92 -0.37
N ASN A 29 7.71 -11.09 -1.69
CA ASN A 29 6.56 -11.68 -2.35
C ASN A 29 6.43 -13.19 -2.08
N THR A 30 7.55 -13.93 -1.97
CA THR A 30 7.54 -15.36 -1.61
C THR A 30 7.07 -15.61 -0.18
N GLY A 31 7.41 -14.72 0.77
CA GLY A 31 6.91 -14.77 2.14
C GLY A 31 5.40 -14.53 2.27
N ILE A 32 4.83 -13.69 1.40
CA ILE A 32 3.39 -13.38 1.38
C ILE A 32 2.59 -14.47 0.65
N ASN A 33 3.16 -15.11 -0.37
CA ASN A 33 2.50 -16.14 -1.17
C ASN A 33 2.23 -17.45 -0.41
N LYS A 34 2.80 -17.64 0.79
CA LYS A 34 2.45 -18.77 1.67
C LYS A 34 1.07 -18.65 2.32
N TYR A 35 0.52 -17.44 2.38
CA TYR A 35 -0.79 -17.18 2.95
C TYR A 35 -1.88 -17.27 1.87
N ASN A 36 -3.08 -17.69 2.27
CA ASN A 36 -4.26 -17.77 1.41
C ASN A 36 -5.44 -17.02 2.04
N GLY A 37 -6.46 -16.73 1.23
CA GLY A 37 -7.69 -16.09 1.70
C GLY A 37 -7.44 -14.76 2.43
N SER A 38 -8.12 -14.60 3.56
CA SER A 38 -8.02 -13.42 4.42
C SER A 38 -6.65 -13.23 5.10
N GLU A 39 -5.89 -14.30 5.34
CA GLU A 39 -4.57 -14.20 5.99
C GLU A 39 -3.56 -13.48 5.09
N LYS A 40 -3.66 -13.70 3.77
CA LYS A 40 -2.83 -12.97 2.80
C LYS A 40 -3.11 -11.47 2.85
N ILE A 41 -4.38 -11.10 2.99
CA ILE A 41 -4.80 -9.70 3.06
C ILE A 41 -4.32 -9.05 4.36
N LYS A 42 -4.46 -9.74 5.50
CA LYS A 42 -3.93 -9.27 6.79
C LYS A 42 -2.43 -9.02 6.75
N GLU A 43 -1.67 -9.92 6.14
CA GLU A 43 -0.23 -9.75 6.03
C GLU A 43 0.13 -8.55 5.13
N LEU A 44 -0.58 -8.36 4.02
CA LEU A 44 -0.40 -7.17 3.17
C LEU A 44 -0.72 -5.87 3.94
N ILE A 45 -1.81 -5.86 4.72
CA ILE A 45 -2.16 -4.73 5.59
C ILE A 45 -1.04 -4.45 6.60
N ARG A 46 -0.58 -5.48 7.30
CA ARG A 46 0.53 -5.38 8.27
C ARG A 46 1.79 -4.82 7.63
N MET A 47 2.14 -5.28 6.44
CA MET A 47 3.30 -4.79 5.69
C MET A 47 3.11 -3.35 5.21
N ALA A 48 1.89 -2.95 4.86
CA ALA A 48 1.59 -1.57 4.50
C ALA A 48 1.74 -0.62 5.70
N GLU A 49 1.19 -1.00 6.87
CA GLU A 49 1.30 -0.24 8.13
C GLU A 49 2.75 -0.10 8.58
N LEU A 50 3.52 -1.19 8.56
CA LEU A 50 4.94 -1.17 8.98
C LEU A 50 5.78 -0.14 8.20
N HIS A 51 5.40 0.15 6.96
CA HIS A 51 6.16 1.03 6.08
C HIS A 51 5.62 2.47 6.02
N LEU A 52 4.55 2.77 6.74
CA LEU A 52 3.89 4.08 6.73
C LEU A 52 4.85 5.22 7.13
N ASP A 53 5.76 4.96 8.07
CA ASP A 53 6.60 6.02 8.66
C ASP A 53 7.86 6.33 7.84
N ASN A 54 8.32 5.39 7.00
CA ASN A 54 9.67 5.47 6.42
C ASN A 54 9.75 5.10 4.93
N LYS A 55 8.80 4.31 4.40
CA LYS A 55 8.82 3.84 3.00
C LYS A 55 7.42 3.91 2.39
N LEU A 56 6.93 5.14 2.23
CA LEU A 56 5.57 5.42 1.77
C LEU A 56 5.22 4.72 0.43
N ASP A 57 6.15 4.64 -0.51
CA ASP A 57 5.91 3.92 -1.77
C ASP A 57 5.72 2.41 -1.57
N THR A 58 6.48 1.80 -0.65
CA THR A 58 6.30 0.41 -0.25
C THR A 58 4.95 0.20 0.46
N SER A 59 4.57 1.12 1.34
CA SER A 59 3.26 1.10 2.00
C SER A 59 2.12 1.12 0.98
N LEU A 60 2.20 2.02 -0.01
CA LEU A 60 1.23 2.13 -1.10
C LEU A 60 1.13 0.85 -1.93
N VAL A 61 2.25 0.18 -2.22
CA VAL A 61 2.25 -1.09 -2.97
C VAL A 61 1.47 -2.16 -2.22
N PHE A 62 1.78 -2.38 -0.94
CA PHE A 62 1.10 -3.41 -0.15
C PHE A 62 -0.36 -3.07 0.13
N GLY A 63 -0.65 -1.81 0.48
CA GLY A 63 -2.02 -1.36 0.74
C GLY A 63 -2.92 -1.51 -0.49
N LYS A 64 -2.45 -1.15 -1.68
CA LYS A 64 -3.22 -1.33 -2.92
C LYS A 64 -3.45 -2.80 -3.27
N GLN A 65 -2.46 -3.66 -3.03
CA GLN A 65 -2.64 -5.11 -3.19
C GLN A 65 -3.69 -5.66 -2.21
N ALA A 66 -3.67 -5.22 -0.95
CA ALA A 66 -4.68 -5.58 0.04
C ALA A 66 -6.08 -5.13 -0.38
N ILE A 67 -6.24 -3.88 -0.86
CA ILE A 67 -7.51 -3.37 -1.40
C ILE A 67 -8.01 -4.30 -2.50
N LYS A 68 -7.18 -4.57 -3.52
CA LYS A 68 -7.55 -5.43 -4.65
C LYS A 68 -8.05 -6.79 -4.19
N LEU A 69 -7.26 -7.50 -3.38
CA LEU A 69 -7.63 -8.85 -2.92
C LEU A 69 -8.86 -8.84 -2.00
N SER A 70 -9.02 -7.82 -1.18
CA SER A 70 -10.20 -7.69 -0.30
C SER A 70 -11.49 -7.44 -1.07
N ILE A 71 -11.43 -6.74 -2.20
CA ILE A 71 -12.58 -6.57 -3.11
C ILE A 71 -12.88 -7.90 -3.81
N GLU A 72 -11.86 -8.56 -4.36
CA GLU A 72 -12.02 -9.83 -5.09
C GLU A 72 -12.60 -10.95 -4.22
N GLN A 73 -12.32 -10.92 -2.91
CA GLN A 73 -12.74 -11.95 -1.97
C GLN A 73 -13.87 -11.50 -1.03
N ASP A 74 -14.47 -10.34 -1.28
CA ASP A 74 -15.58 -9.77 -0.51
C ASP A 74 -15.30 -9.67 1.01
N PHE A 75 -14.15 -9.09 1.36
CA PHE A 75 -13.77 -8.79 2.74
C PHE A 75 -13.80 -7.27 3.00
N PRO A 76 -15.00 -6.66 3.15
CA PRO A 76 -15.14 -5.20 3.22
C PRO A 76 -14.43 -4.60 4.45
N LYS A 77 -14.30 -5.35 5.55
CA LYS A 77 -13.51 -4.91 6.72
C LYS A 77 -12.04 -4.68 6.36
N TYR A 78 -11.43 -5.57 5.58
CA TYR A 78 -10.03 -5.41 5.17
C TYR A 78 -9.89 -4.38 4.07
N GLN A 79 -10.89 -4.25 3.20
CA GLN A 79 -10.93 -3.19 2.20
C GLN A 79 -10.89 -1.81 2.86
N TYR A 80 -11.70 -1.62 3.91
CA TYR A 80 -11.70 -0.42 4.73
C TYR A 80 -10.33 -0.13 5.34
N GLN A 81 -9.73 -1.11 6.02
CA GLN A 81 -8.43 -0.95 6.68
C GLN A 81 -7.34 -0.58 5.67
N ALA A 82 -7.29 -1.29 4.55
CA ALA A 82 -6.31 -1.07 3.50
C ALA A 82 -6.49 0.29 2.81
N ALA A 83 -7.74 0.72 2.54
CA ALA A 83 -8.03 2.03 1.97
C ALA A 83 -7.56 3.17 2.89
N LYS A 84 -7.79 3.06 4.20
CA LYS A 84 -7.30 4.03 5.18
C LYS A 84 -5.77 4.15 5.13
N ILE A 85 -5.05 3.02 5.15
CA ILE A 85 -3.58 3.01 5.11
C ILE A 85 -3.06 3.67 3.83
N VAL A 86 -3.71 3.40 2.68
CA VAL A 86 -3.32 4.02 1.41
C VAL A 86 -3.62 5.54 1.41
N ALA A 87 -4.70 5.97 2.05
CA ALA A 87 -5.00 7.39 2.25
C ALA A 87 -3.92 8.07 3.10
N ASP A 88 -3.60 7.50 4.26
CA ASP A 88 -2.56 7.99 5.18
C ASP A 88 -1.21 8.08 4.44
N ALA A 89 -0.85 7.05 3.67
CA ALA A 89 0.39 7.06 2.90
C ALA A 89 0.43 8.15 1.82
N TRP A 90 -0.69 8.46 1.16
CA TRP A 90 -0.75 9.59 0.23
C TRP A 90 -0.73 10.95 0.91
N PHE A 91 -1.35 11.04 2.10
CA PHE A 91 -1.32 12.23 2.94
C PHE A 91 0.13 12.57 3.34
N TYR A 92 0.89 11.59 3.84
CA TYR A 92 2.30 11.77 4.19
C TYR A 92 3.22 12.02 2.98
N LYS A 93 2.75 11.75 1.76
CA LYS A 93 3.44 12.12 0.51
C LYS A 93 3.02 13.50 -0.03
N ASP A 94 2.28 14.29 0.75
CA ASP A 94 1.72 15.60 0.37
C ASP A 94 0.82 15.57 -0.88
N SER A 95 0.29 14.40 -1.24
CA SER A 95 -0.64 14.23 -2.36
C SER A 95 -2.08 14.18 -1.87
N LEU A 96 -2.57 15.31 -1.36
CA LEU A 96 -3.86 15.42 -0.70
C LEU A 96 -5.05 14.99 -1.56
N SER A 97 -5.04 15.28 -2.86
CA SER A 97 -6.11 14.84 -3.77
C SER A 97 -6.27 13.32 -3.79
N LYS A 98 -5.15 12.59 -3.85
CA LYS A 98 -5.17 11.12 -3.80
C LYS A 98 -5.56 10.63 -2.41
N ALA A 99 -5.11 11.28 -1.35
CA ALA A 99 -5.49 10.91 0.02
C ALA A 99 -7.01 10.98 0.20
N ILE A 100 -7.63 12.09 -0.24
CA ILE A 100 -9.08 12.31 -0.20
C ILE A 100 -9.84 11.20 -0.94
N ASP A 101 -9.41 10.82 -2.15
CA ASP A 101 -10.05 9.73 -2.91
C ASP A 101 -10.12 8.42 -2.10
N TYR A 102 -9.05 8.09 -1.38
CA TYR A 102 -9.00 6.88 -0.55
C TYR A 102 -9.71 7.04 0.80
N TYR A 103 -9.74 8.24 1.40
CA TYR A 103 -10.55 8.50 2.59
C TYR A 103 -12.05 8.40 2.29
N ILE A 104 -12.51 8.94 1.15
CA ILE A 104 -13.88 8.79 0.66
C ILE A 104 -14.19 7.30 0.48
N MET A 105 -13.31 6.54 -0.19
CA MET A 105 -13.48 5.10 -0.34
C MET A 105 -13.64 4.40 1.02
N ALA A 106 -12.78 4.71 2.01
CA ALA A 106 -12.87 4.14 3.35
C ALA A 106 -14.19 4.52 4.06
N ALA A 107 -14.64 5.77 3.93
CA ALA A 107 -15.89 6.25 4.49
C ALA A 107 -17.11 5.53 3.89
N ASP A 108 -17.15 5.34 2.57
CA ASP A 108 -18.23 4.63 1.89
C ASP A 108 -18.31 3.17 2.32
N ILE A 109 -17.16 2.51 2.51
CA ILE A 109 -17.11 1.13 2.96
C ILE A 109 -17.62 1.03 4.40
N ILE A 110 -17.14 1.88 5.32
CA ILE A 110 -17.58 1.80 6.72
C ILE A 110 -19.06 2.17 6.87
N LYS A 111 -19.58 3.10 6.06
CA LYS A 111 -21.01 3.39 5.98
C LYS A 111 -21.82 2.14 5.63
N LYS A 112 -21.36 1.34 4.67
CA LYS A 112 -22.03 0.09 4.27
C LYS A 112 -21.96 -0.99 5.35
N ILE A 113 -20.84 -1.11 6.07
CA ILE A 113 -20.64 -2.15 7.10
C ILE A 113 -21.39 -1.81 8.40
N LYS A 114 -21.34 -0.55 8.83
CA LYS A 114 -21.74 -0.11 10.18
C LYS A 114 -22.96 0.81 10.20
N GLY A 115 -23.34 1.35 9.05
CA GLY A 115 -24.39 2.36 8.93
C GLY A 115 -23.85 3.79 9.10
N GLU A 116 -24.63 4.74 8.62
CA GLU A 116 -24.28 6.16 8.62
C GLU A 116 -24.32 6.85 9.99
N ASN A 117 -24.92 6.21 11.00
CA ASN A 117 -24.97 6.72 12.37
C ASN A 117 -23.89 6.12 13.28
N SER A 118 -22.93 5.37 12.70
CA SER A 118 -21.85 4.75 13.46
C SER A 118 -20.75 5.77 13.80
N GLU A 119 -20.15 5.62 14.98
CA GLU A 119 -18.98 6.42 15.38
C GLU A 119 -17.81 6.22 14.41
N GLU A 120 -17.64 5.01 13.87
CA GLU A 120 -16.59 4.74 12.90
C GLU A 120 -16.80 5.51 11.59
N TYR A 121 -18.04 5.63 11.09
CA TYR A 121 -18.33 6.45 9.92
C TYR A 121 -18.11 7.94 10.21
N ALA A 122 -18.60 8.43 11.35
CA ALA A 122 -18.41 9.82 11.75
C ALA A 122 -16.91 10.19 11.83
N SER A 123 -16.09 9.31 12.40
CA SER A 123 -14.64 9.50 12.43
C SER A 123 -14.03 9.56 11.03
N ARG A 124 -14.50 8.75 10.08
CA ARG A 124 -13.95 8.76 8.71
C ARG A 124 -14.32 10.01 7.93
N ILE A 125 -15.52 10.54 8.09
CA ILE A 125 -15.92 11.78 7.42
C ILE A 125 -15.12 12.99 7.92
N SER A 126 -14.64 12.95 9.17
CA SER A 126 -13.75 14.00 9.70
C SER A 126 -12.34 14.00 9.09
N ASP A 127 -11.92 12.92 8.43
CA ASP A 127 -10.61 12.82 7.78
C ASP A 127 -10.60 13.38 6.34
N ILE A 128 -11.77 13.78 5.81
CA ILE A 128 -12.00 14.34 4.46
C ILE A 128 -12.05 15.87 4.55
#